data_AF-A0A183MAC1-F1
#
_entry.id   AF-A0A183MAC1-F1
#
_cell.length_a   1.000
_cell.length_b   1.000
_cell.length_c   1.000
_cell.angle_alpha   90.00
_cell.angle_beta   90.00
_cell.angle_gamma   90.00
#
_symmetry.space_group_name_H-M   'P 1'
#
loop_
_entity.id
_entity.type
_entity.pdbx_description
1 polymer ?
#
loop_
_entity_poly.entity_id
_entity_poly.type
_entity_poly.pdbx_seq_one_letter_code
_entity_poly.pdbx_strand_id
1 'polypeptide(L)'
;RNRRTVIHNSQTRAYKIKAQAEHIEVNRQIKNNIKADRQQYVEELAMTAKKGARYGNMKQLFDKMKKLAGEYSERDSPVKDKEGRPIAEIQERRNRWVEYFEEILNRPAPLNPPDIEEAHTDLPTDVNSPTTEEIRMAIRKIKSGKTAGPDNIPAITLKYSTFIDRIPSATACERTNQLPAEEEIRERRWKWIRHTLRESSNCITR
;
A
#
# COMPACT_ATOMS: atom_id res chain seq x y z
N ARG A 1 -34.97 -31.26 -57.93
CA ARG A 1 -33.82 -30.36 -58.19
C ARG A 1 -33.30 -29.63 -56.93
N ASN A 2 -34.08 -29.44 -55.86
CA ASN A 2 -33.71 -28.58 -54.70
C ASN A 2 -32.88 -29.23 -53.57
N ARG A 3 -32.72 -30.56 -53.50
CA ARG A 3 -31.96 -31.19 -52.40
C ARG A 3 -30.45 -30.88 -52.44
N ARG A 4 -29.86 -30.77 -53.64
CA ARG A 4 -28.42 -30.49 -53.81
C ARG A 4 -28.03 -29.09 -53.33
N THR A 5 -28.88 -28.08 -53.57
CA THR A 5 -28.63 -26.69 -53.14
C THR A 5 -28.76 -26.52 -51.63
N VAL A 6 -29.70 -27.23 -51.00
CA VAL A 6 -29.85 -27.27 -49.54
C VAL A 6 -28.63 -27.91 -48.86
N ILE A 7 -28.14 -29.04 -49.40
CA ILE A 7 -26.95 -29.71 -48.87
C ILE A 7 -25.72 -28.79 -48.99
N HIS A 8 -25.51 -28.17 -50.15
CA HIS A 8 -24.41 -27.23 -50.38
C HIS A 8 -24.43 -26.05 -49.39
N ASN A 9 -25.59 -25.40 -49.20
CA ASN A 9 -25.71 -24.29 -48.24
C ASN A 9 -25.47 -24.73 -46.79
N SER A 10 -25.92 -25.93 -46.41
CA SER A 10 -25.67 -26.46 -45.07
C SER A 10 -24.18 -26.71 -44.82
N GLN A 11 -23.46 -27.24 -45.82
CA GLN A 11 -22.01 -27.44 -45.77
C GLN A 11 -21.25 -26.11 -45.69
N THR A 12 -21.65 -25.10 -46.48
CA THR A 12 -21.04 -23.76 -46.42
C THR A 12 -21.22 -23.12 -45.04
N ARG A 13 -22.40 -23.26 -44.41
CA ARG A 13 -22.66 -22.72 -43.06
C ARG A 13 -21.82 -23.44 -42.01
N ALA A 14 -21.72 -24.76 -42.07
CA ALA A 14 -20.89 -25.55 -41.17
C ALA A 14 -19.41 -25.17 -41.27
N TYR A 15 -18.90 -24.98 -42.49
CA TYR A 15 -17.53 -24.52 -42.72
C TYR A 15 -17.26 -23.13 -42.11
N LYS A 16 -18.18 -22.18 -42.29
CA LYS A 16 -18.07 -20.83 -41.68
C LYS A 16 -18.06 -20.86 -40.16
N ILE A 17 -18.93 -21.67 -39.55
CA ILE A 17 -18.97 -21.85 -38.08
C ILE A 17 -17.65 -22.45 -37.59
N LYS A 18 -17.12 -23.46 -38.29
CA LYS A 18 -15.84 -24.09 -37.94
C LYS A 18 -14.68 -23.10 -38.02
N ALA A 19 -14.57 -22.35 -39.12
CA ALA A 19 -13.53 -21.32 -39.28
C ALA A 19 -13.63 -20.21 -38.22
N GLN A 20 -14.85 -19.80 -37.84
CA GLN A 20 -15.06 -18.82 -36.77
C GLN A 20 -14.64 -19.37 -35.39
N ALA A 21 -14.95 -20.63 -35.10
CA ALA A 21 -14.54 -21.30 -33.87
C ALA A 21 -13.00 -21.43 -33.78
N GLU A 22 -12.34 -21.80 -34.87
CA GLU A 22 -10.88 -21.86 -34.97
C GLU A 22 -10.23 -20.50 -34.71
N HIS A 23 -10.77 -19.43 -35.32
CA HIS A 23 -10.27 -18.07 -35.08
C HIS A 23 -10.44 -17.61 -33.62
N ILE A 24 -11.54 -17.96 -32.96
CA ILE A 24 -11.75 -17.66 -31.54
C ILE A 24 -10.73 -18.40 -30.68
N GLU A 25 -10.49 -19.68 -30.98
CA GLU A 25 -9.56 -20.52 -30.22
C GLU A 25 -8.11 -20.04 -30.36
N VAL A 26 -7.69 -19.72 -31.58
CA VAL A 26 -6.36 -19.16 -31.84
C VAL A 26 -6.17 -17.82 -31.12
N ASN A 27 -7.18 -16.93 -31.15
CA ASN A 27 -7.11 -15.66 -30.41
C ASN A 27 -7.04 -15.84 -28.90
N ARG A 28 -7.74 -16.85 -28.36
CA ARG A 28 -7.66 -17.21 -26.94
C ARG A 28 -6.24 -17.66 -26.59
N GLN A 29 -5.64 -18.52 -27.41
CA GLN A 29 -4.26 -18.98 -27.21
C GLN A 29 -3.26 -17.84 -27.30
N ILE A 30 -3.36 -16.96 -28.30
CA ILE A 30 -2.49 -15.79 -28.45
C ILE A 30 -2.56 -14.90 -27.20
N LYS A 31 -3.77 -14.60 -26.70
CA LYS A 31 -3.93 -13.79 -25.48
C LYS A 31 -3.30 -14.45 -24.25
N ASN A 32 -3.45 -15.76 -24.11
CA ASN A 32 -2.84 -16.52 -23.02
C ASN A 32 -1.31 -16.49 -23.12
N ASN A 33 -0.75 -16.67 -24.32
CA ASN A 33 0.68 -16.64 -24.56
C ASN A 33 1.26 -15.25 -24.27
N ILE A 34 0.62 -14.17 -24.73
CA ILE A 34 1.03 -12.78 -24.43
C ILE A 34 1.04 -12.54 -22.91
N LYS A 35 0.05 -13.06 -22.19
CA LYS A 35 -0.02 -12.94 -20.74
C LYS A 35 1.10 -13.73 -20.04
N ALA A 36 1.36 -14.94 -20.51
CA ALA A 36 2.43 -15.79 -19.98
C ALA A 36 3.81 -15.16 -20.21
N ASP A 37 4.06 -14.64 -21.42
CA ASP A 37 5.31 -13.97 -21.79
C ASP A 37 5.55 -12.71 -20.96
N ARG A 38 4.52 -11.87 -20.78
CA ARG A 38 4.59 -10.71 -19.87
C ARG A 38 4.91 -11.12 -18.43
N GLN A 39 4.28 -12.20 -17.94
CA GLN A 39 4.55 -12.70 -16.59
C GLN A 39 6.00 -13.19 -16.47
N GLN A 40 6.48 -13.95 -17.45
CA GLN A 40 7.85 -14.45 -17.49
C GLN A 40 8.86 -13.30 -17.47
N TYR A 41 8.64 -12.28 -18.30
CA TYR A 41 9.49 -11.08 -18.32
C TYR A 41 9.57 -10.38 -16.96
N VAL A 42 8.42 -10.19 -16.29
CA VAL A 42 8.36 -9.59 -14.94
C VAL A 42 9.07 -10.46 -13.91
N GLU A 43 8.88 -11.78 -13.96
CA GLU A 43 9.53 -12.75 -13.07
C GLU A 43 11.05 -12.72 -13.20
N GLU A 44 11.57 -12.66 -14.43
CA GLU A 44 13.01 -12.58 -14.73
C GLU A 44 13.64 -11.28 -14.20
N LEU A 45 12.95 -10.14 -14.35
CA LEU A 45 13.37 -8.87 -13.78
C LEU A 45 13.41 -8.93 -12.25
N ALA A 46 12.38 -9.48 -11.62
CA ALA A 46 12.29 -9.62 -10.17
C ALA A 46 13.39 -10.55 -9.62
N MET A 47 13.64 -11.67 -10.29
CA MET A 47 14.71 -12.60 -9.94
C MET A 47 16.09 -11.96 -10.03
N THR A 48 16.32 -11.14 -11.07
CA THR A 48 17.58 -10.40 -11.22
C THR A 48 17.76 -9.36 -10.12
N ALA A 49 16.70 -8.61 -9.79
CA ALA A 49 16.73 -7.66 -8.68
C ALA A 49 17.02 -8.34 -7.34
N LYS A 50 16.40 -9.51 -7.08
CA LYS A 50 16.63 -10.31 -5.88
C LYS A 50 18.07 -10.83 -5.78
N LYS A 51 18.67 -11.25 -6.90
CA LYS A 51 20.11 -11.57 -6.96
C LYS A 51 20.95 -10.34 -6.62
N GLY A 52 20.63 -9.19 -7.22
CA GLY A 52 21.29 -7.91 -6.92
C GLY A 52 21.28 -7.58 -5.43
N ALA A 53 20.13 -7.71 -4.75
CA ALA A 53 20.03 -7.51 -3.30
C ALA A 53 20.97 -8.44 -2.52
N ARG A 54 20.97 -9.74 -2.85
CA ARG A 54 21.74 -10.76 -2.14
C ARG A 54 23.25 -10.55 -2.26
N TYR A 55 23.73 -10.12 -3.43
CA TYR A 55 25.15 -9.92 -3.69
C TYR A 55 25.61 -8.47 -3.48
N GLY A 56 24.77 -7.60 -2.91
CA GLY A 56 25.09 -6.20 -2.65
C GLY A 56 25.21 -5.32 -3.91
N ASN A 57 24.77 -5.80 -5.08
CA ASN A 57 24.77 -5.03 -6.32
C ASN A 57 23.52 -4.13 -6.38
N MET A 58 23.58 -3.03 -5.63
CA MET A 58 22.48 -2.08 -5.49
C MET A 58 22.11 -1.42 -6.82
N LYS A 59 23.08 -1.13 -7.69
CA LYS A 59 22.81 -0.53 -9.02
C LYS A 59 21.88 -1.41 -9.86
N GLN A 60 22.19 -2.70 -9.97
CA GLN A 60 21.32 -3.63 -10.71
C GLN A 60 19.94 -3.78 -10.07
N LEU A 61 19.86 -3.77 -8.73
CA LEU A 61 18.58 -3.80 -8.03
C LEU A 61 17.71 -2.59 -8.39
N PHE A 62 18.27 -1.37 -8.27
CA PHE A 62 17.54 -0.14 -8.55
C PHE A 62 17.13 -0.03 -10.03
N ASP A 63 18.03 -0.35 -10.96
CA ASP A 63 17.73 -0.29 -12.40
C ASP A 63 16.59 -1.25 -12.79
N LYS A 64 16.59 -2.47 -12.23
CA LYS A 64 15.53 -3.47 -12.48
C LYS A 64 14.22 -3.09 -11.79
N MET A 65 14.28 -2.54 -10.58
CA MET A 65 13.10 -2.08 -9.85
C MET A 65 12.46 -0.86 -10.52
N LYS A 66 13.25 0.07 -11.06
CA LYS A 66 12.77 1.20 -11.87
C LYS A 66 12.05 0.72 -13.14
N LYS A 67 12.58 -0.31 -13.81
CA LYS A 67 11.92 -0.94 -14.97
C LYS A 67 10.60 -1.63 -14.60
N LEU A 68 10.52 -2.25 -13.42
CA LEU A 68 9.31 -2.90 -12.91
C LEU A 68 8.22 -1.90 -12.49
N ALA A 69 8.62 -0.74 -11.95
CA ALA A 69 7.69 0.31 -11.53
C ALA A 69 7.02 1.03 -12.72
N GLY A 70 7.55 0.85 -13.94
CA GLY A 70 7.17 1.63 -15.11
C GLY A 70 7.79 3.03 -15.11
N GLU A 71 7.75 3.72 -16.25
CA GLU A 71 8.05 5.15 -16.29
C GLU A 71 6.97 5.89 -15.50
N TYR A 72 7.30 6.30 -14.27
CA TYR A 72 6.58 7.37 -13.62
C TYR A 72 6.72 8.59 -14.52
N SER A 73 5.66 8.94 -15.24
CA SER A 73 5.53 10.29 -15.80
C SER A 73 5.46 11.21 -14.59
N GLU A 74 6.61 11.75 -14.22
CA GLU A 74 6.68 12.97 -13.43
C GLU A 74 5.85 13.98 -14.22
N ARG A 75 4.60 14.17 -13.80
CA ARG A 75 3.92 15.43 -14.07
C ARG A 75 4.67 16.45 -13.24
N ASP A 76 5.80 16.91 -13.76
CA ASP A 76 6.46 18.11 -13.29
C ASP A 76 5.40 19.19 -13.36
N SER A 77 4.78 19.48 -12.21
CA SER A 77 3.98 20.67 -12.08
C SER A 77 5.01 21.79 -12.02
N PRO A 78 5.16 22.60 -13.10
CA PRO A 78 6.13 23.68 -13.08
C PRO A 78 5.84 24.57 -11.88
N VAL A 79 6.89 25.00 -11.18
CA VAL A 79 6.75 25.93 -10.05
C VAL A 79 6.08 27.20 -10.57
N LYS A 80 5.00 27.64 -9.93
CA LYS A 80 4.20 28.78 -10.38
C LYS A 80 4.49 30.04 -9.60
N ASP A 81 4.38 31.20 -10.26
CA ASP A 81 4.36 32.51 -9.63
C ASP A 81 3.07 32.70 -8.80
N LYS A 82 2.92 33.86 -8.15
CA LYS A 82 1.74 34.16 -7.32
C LYS A 82 0.45 34.27 -8.15
N GLU A 83 0.59 34.56 -9.45
CA GLU A 83 -0.46 34.67 -10.44
C GLU A 83 -0.80 33.31 -11.10
N GLY A 84 -0.10 32.23 -10.73
CA GLY A 84 -0.35 30.87 -11.20
C GLY A 84 0.30 30.52 -12.55
N ARG A 85 1.19 31.36 -13.08
CA ARG A 85 1.94 31.13 -14.31
C ARG A 85 3.22 30.33 -14.04
N PRO A 86 3.62 29.41 -14.92
CA PRO A 86 4.81 28.60 -14.74
C PRO A 86 6.09 29.43 -14.84
N ILE A 87 6.99 29.27 -13.87
CA ILE A 87 8.31 29.88 -13.82
C ILE A 87 9.30 28.96 -14.54
N ALA A 88 9.90 29.45 -15.63
CA ALA A 88 10.89 28.70 -16.41
C ALA A 88 12.33 28.93 -15.92
N GLU A 89 12.62 30.10 -15.34
CA GLU A 89 13.97 30.49 -14.94
C GLU A 89 14.33 29.99 -13.53
N ILE A 90 15.54 29.43 -13.37
CA ILE A 90 16.01 28.90 -12.08
C ILE A 90 16.13 30.02 -11.03
N GLN A 91 16.54 31.22 -11.43
CA GLN A 91 16.71 32.36 -10.53
C GLN A 91 15.35 32.85 -10.00
N GLU A 92 14.36 32.98 -10.87
CA GLU A 92 12.98 33.32 -10.49
C GLU A 92 12.37 32.26 -9.58
N ARG A 93 12.67 30.98 -9.82
CA ARG A 93 12.23 29.89 -8.93
C ARG A 93 12.81 30.03 -7.53
N ARG A 94 14.09 30.44 -7.40
CA ARG A 94 14.71 30.72 -6.09
C ARG A 94 14.05 31.92 -5.41
N ASN A 95 13.77 32.99 -6.15
CA ASN A 95 13.07 34.16 -5.62
C ASN A 95 11.66 33.78 -5.13
N ARG A 96 10.94 32.94 -5.88
CA ARG A 96 9.63 32.42 -5.48
C ARG A 96 9.68 31.60 -4.17
N TRP A 97 10.75 30.84 -3.96
CA TRP A 97 11.00 30.13 -2.70
C TRP A 97 11.26 31.11 -1.55
N VAL A 98 12.10 32.13 -1.75
CA VAL A 98 12.37 33.17 -0.75
C VAL A 98 11.07 33.85 -0.33
N GLU A 99 10.28 34.32 -1.29
CA GLU A 99 8.99 34.97 -1.02
C GLU A 99 8.00 34.06 -0.28
N TYR A 100 7.91 32.78 -0.66
CA TYR A 100 7.04 31.81 0.01
C TYR A 100 7.42 31.61 1.47
N PHE A 101 8.72 31.47 1.74
CA PHE A 101 9.22 31.31 3.11
C PHE A 101 9.07 32.59 3.92
N GLU A 102 9.28 33.77 3.34
CA GLU A 102 9.05 35.05 4.01
C GLU A 102 7.57 35.23 4.40
N GLU A 103 6.63 34.85 3.52
CA GLU A 103 5.20 34.93 3.79
C GLU A 103 4.77 34.02 4.95
N ILE A 104 5.31 32.80 5.00
CA ILE A 104 4.99 31.83 6.06
C ILE A 104 5.63 32.22 7.39
N LEU A 105 6.91 32.61 7.37
CA LEU A 105 7.68 32.84 8.59
C LEU A 105 7.40 34.22 9.20
N ASN A 106 7.03 35.21 8.39
CA ASN A 106 6.76 36.58 8.85
C ASN A 106 5.26 36.93 8.86
N ARG A 107 4.37 35.93 8.92
CA ARG A 107 2.92 36.18 9.01
C ARG A 107 2.61 36.97 10.29
N PRO A 108 2.04 38.18 10.21
CA PRO A 108 1.67 38.93 11.40
C PRO A 108 0.58 38.18 12.17
N ALA A 109 0.58 38.34 13.50
CA ALA A 109 -0.49 37.81 14.33
C ALA A 109 -1.85 38.30 13.80
N PRO A 110 -2.87 37.43 13.69
CA PRO A 110 -4.17 37.83 13.21
C PRO A 110 -4.69 39.00 14.04
N LEU A 111 -5.13 40.08 13.38
CA LEU A 111 -5.54 41.34 14.02
C LEU A 111 -6.72 41.15 14.99
N ASN A 112 -7.51 40.11 14.76
CA ASN A 112 -8.55 39.66 15.66
C ASN A 112 -8.08 38.37 16.33
N PRO A 113 -7.78 38.36 17.64
CA PRO A 113 -7.60 37.11 18.34
C PRO A 113 -8.88 36.27 18.19
N PRO A 114 -8.77 34.94 18.01
CA PRO A 114 -9.94 34.07 18.07
C PRO A 114 -10.62 34.27 19.43
N ASP A 115 -11.93 34.51 19.41
CA ASP A 115 -12.74 34.52 20.63
C ASP A 115 -12.85 33.07 21.13
N ILE A 116 -11.93 32.72 22.02
CA ILE A 116 -11.91 31.43 22.70
C ILE A 116 -12.60 31.68 24.03
N GLU A 117 -13.86 31.26 24.15
CA GLU A 117 -14.53 31.21 25.45
C GLU A 117 -13.67 30.37 26.41
N GLU A 118 -13.08 31.04 27.38
CA GLU A 118 -12.20 30.45 28.37
C GLU A 118 -13.02 29.49 29.24
N ALA A 119 -12.76 28.18 29.11
CA ALA A 119 -13.45 27.16 29.88
C ALA A 119 -13.02 27.23 31.35
N HIS A 120 -13.61 28.13 32.12
CA HIS A 120 -13.37 28.32 33.56
C HIS A 120 -14.05 27.24 34.43
N THR A 121 -14.04 25.99 34.00
CA THR A 121 -14.50 24.91 34.87
C THR A 121 -13.50 23.77 34.82
N ASP A 122 -12.53 23.86 35.71
CA ASP A 122 -11.76 22.69 36.13
C ASP A 122 -12.78 21.68 36.65
N LEU A 123 -12.97 20.61 35.87
CA LEU A 123 -13.76 19.46 36.30
C LEU A 123 -13.16 18.96 37.63
N PRO A 124 -13.97 18.72 38.67
CA PRO A 124 -13.47 18.21 39.94
C PRO A 124 -12.82 16.86 39.68
N THR A 125 -11.49 16.86 39.61
CA THR A 125 -10.69 15.66 39.46
C THR A 125 -10.53 15.09 40.86
N ASP A 126 -11.05 13.88 41.09
CA ASP A 126 -10.82 13.16 42.33
C ASP A 126 -9.32 12.86 42.46
N VAL A 127 -8.66 13.58 43.38
CA VAL A 127 -7.20 13.50 43.61
C VAL A 127 -6.82 12.28 44.46
N ASN A 128 -7.78 11.40 44.80
CA ASN A 128 -7.49 10.20 45.57
C ASN A 128 -6.59 9.22 44.80
N SER A 129 -5.72 8.54 45.57
CA SER A 129 -4.90 7.47 45.02
C SER A 129 -5.79 6.35 44.50
N PRO A 130 -5.61 5.89 43.25
CA PRO A 130 -6.46 4.87 42.67
C PRO A 130 -6.36 3.56 43.46
N THR A 131 -7.53 2.98 43.75
CA THR A 131 -7.62 1.71 44.50
C THR A 131 -7.16 0.53 43.65
N THR A 132 -6.70 -0.54 44.29
CA THR A 132 -6.21 -1.75 43.61
C THR A 132 -7.28 -2.36 42.68
N GLU A 133 -8.55 -2.31 43.07
CA GLU A 133 -9.71 -2.74 42.30
C GLU A 133 -9.94 -1.89 41.05
N GLU A 134 -9.77 -0.56 41.14
CA GLU A 134 -9.88 0.35 40.00
C GLU A 134 -8.78 0.11 38.97
N ILE A 135 -7.54 -0.07 39.43
CA ILE A 135 -6.40 -0.43 38.58
C ILE A 135 -6.70 -1.76 37.87
N ARG A 136 -7.22 -2.76 38.60
CA ARG A 136 -7.59 -4.06 38.03
C ARG A 136 -8.70 -3.94 36.99
N MET A 137 -9.72 -3.10 37.23
CA MET A 137 -10.79 -2.86 36.27
C MET A 137 -10.32 -2.11 35.03
N ALA A 138 -9.43 -1.13 35.20
CA ALA A 138 -8.83 -0.39 34.09
C ALA A 138 -8.01 -1.33 33.18
N ILE A 139 -7.16 -2.19 33.76
CA ILE A 139 -6.36 -3.19 33.01
C ILE A 139 -7.27 -4.15 32.22
N ARG A 140 -8.41 -4.57 32.78
CA ARG A 140 -9.41 -5.40 32.07
C ARG A 140 -10.02 -4.69 30.87
N LYS A 141 -10.31 -3.39 30.98
CA LYS A 141 -10.91 -2.56 29.92
C LYS A 141 -9.93 -2.23 28.77
N ILE A 142 -8.62 -2.42 28.94
CA ILE A 142 -7.64 -2.21 27.86
C ILE A 142 -7.96 -3.12 26.66
N LYS A 143 -7.97 -2.60 25.44
CA LYS A 143 -8.21 -3.40 24.22
C LYS A 143 -6.95 -4.22 23.86
N SER A 144 -7.11 -5.51 23.60
CA SER A 144 -6.05 -6.38 23.08
C SER A 144 -5.85 -6.15 21.57
N GLY A 145 -4.63 -6.31 21.06
CA GLY A 145 -4.32 -6.19 19.63
C GLY A 145 -3.89 -4.81 19.13
N LYS A 146 -3.57 -3.87 20.04
CA LYS A 146 -2.91 -2.60 19.69
C LYS A 146 -1.39 -2.79 19.60
N THR A 147 -0.75 -2.04 18.70
CA THR A 147 0.72 -1.99 18.55
C THR A 147 1.37 -1.53 19.87
N ALA A 148 2.49 -2.15 20.23
CA ALA A 148 3.27 -1.75 21.39
C ALA A 148 3.74 -0.29 21.25
N GLY A 149 3.85 0.41 22.38
CA GLY A 149 4.42 1.75 22.42
C GLY A 149 5.91 1.74 22.10
N PRO A 150 6.57 2.91 22.14
CA PRO A 150 8.03 3.03 22.00
C PRO A 150 8.82 2.25 23.08
N ASP A 151 8.16 1.88 24.17
CA ASP A 151 8.66 0.97 25.21
C ASP A 151 8.65 -0.52 24.79
N ASN A 152 8.08 -0.85 23.62
CA ASN A 152 7.89 -2.21 23.12
C ASN A 152 7.11 -3.15 24.06
N ILE A 153 6.30 -2.60 24.98
CA ILE A 153 5.47 -3.39 25.89
C ILE A 153 4.05 -3.47 25.32
N PRO A 154 3.61 -4.63 24.77
CA PRO A 154 2.25 -4.75 24.27
C PRO A 154 1.26 -4.74 25.43
N ALA A 155 0.09 -4.12 25.22
CA ALA A 155 -1.00 -4.04 26.19
C ALA A 155 -1.44 -5.39 26.77
N ILE A 156 -1.13 -6.49 26.08
CA ILE A 156 -1.40 -7.85 26.52
C ILE A 156 -0.52 -8.28 27.69
N THR A 157 0.71 -7.77 27.80
CA THR A 157 1.66 -8.09 28.88
C THR A 157 1.14 -7.65 30.24
N LEU A 158 0.50 -6.48 30.30
CA LEU A 158 -0.14 -5.96 31.52
C LEU A 158 -1.38 -6.76 31.94
N LYS A 159 -2.06 -7.42 31.00
CA LYS A 159 -3.18 -8.32 31.33
C LYS A 159 -2.68 -9.65 31.90
N TYR A 160 -1.58 -10.18 31.35
CA TYR A 160 -1.01 -11.44 31.82
C TYR A 160 -0.38 -11.30 33.20
N SER A 161 0.27 -10.18 33.56
CA SER A 161 0.87 -10.01 34.91
C SER A 161 -0.15 -10.22 36.05
N THR A 162 -1.40 -9.78 35.88
CA THR A 162 -2.49 -10.04 36.84
C THR A 162 -2.96 -11.50 36.88
N PHE A 163 -2.57 -12.30 35.89
CA PHE A 163 -2.86 -13.73 35.75
C PHE A 163 -1.66 -14.61 36.19
N ILE A 164 -0.44 -14.06 36.20
CA ILE A 164 0.81 -14.75 36.57
C ILE A 164 0.90 -15.02 38.09
N ASP A 165 0.13 -14.33 38.93
CA ASP A 165 0.02 -14.67 40.37
C ASP A 165 -0.52 -16.09 40.61
N ARG A 166 -0.92 -16.82 39.55
CA ARG A 166 -1.46 -18.18 39.64
C ARG A 166 -0.67 -19.28 38.92
N ILE A 167 0.39 -18.99 38.16
CA ILE A 167 1.10 -20.04 37.39
C ILE A 167 2.64 -19.87 37.46
N PRO A 168 3.42 -20.92 37.79
CA PRO A 168 4.87 -20.86 37.78
C PRO A 168 5.44 -20.58 36.38
N SER A 169 6.40 -19.65 36.32
CA SER A 169 7.04 -19.08 35.13
C SER A 169 7.60 -20.08 34.11
N ALA A 170 7.84 -21.33 34.50
CA ALA A 170 8.41 -22.37 33.64
C ALA A 170 7.49 -22.82 32.49
N THR A 171 6.16 -22.74 32.64
CA THR A 171 5.20 -23.26 31.64
C THR A 171 4.81 -22.26 30.53
N ALA A 172 5.26 -21.00 30.64
CA ALA A 172 4.94 -19.96 29.66
C ALA A 172 5.83 -20.01 28.40
N CYS A 173 7.09 -20.44 28.56
CA CYS A 173 8.09 -20.44 27.49
C CYS A 173 7.86 -21.54 26.44
N GLU A 174 7.44 -22.73 26.87
CA GLU A 174 7.23 -23.89 25.97
C GLU A 174 5.97 -23.80 25.09
N ARG A 175 5.06 -22.85 25.36
CA ARG A 175 3.79 -22.73 24.61
C ARG A 175 3.82 -21.72 23.47
N THR A 176 4.84 -20.87 23.37
CA THR A 176 4.95 -19.87 22.30
C THR A 176 5.78 -20.39 21.13
N ASN A 177 5.35 -21.49 20.51
CA ASN A 177 5.82 -21.94 19.19
C ASN A 177 5.26 -21.03 18.07
N GLN A 178 5.48 -19.72 18.15
CA GLN A 178 5.08 -18.78 17.10
C GLN A 178 6.21 -18.63 16.08
N LEU A 179 5.89 -18.84 14.81
CA LEU A 179 6.73 -18.50 13.67
C LEU A 179 7.15 -17.02 13.79
N PRO A 180 8.41 -16.67 13.48
CA PRO A 180 8.90 -15.31 13.63
C PRO A 180 8.04 -14.36 12.79
N ALA A 181 7.52 -13.31 13.43
CA ALA A 181 6.63 -12.31 12.82
C ALA A 181 7.18 -11.71 11.51
N GLU A 182 8.50 -11.74 11.33
CA GLU A 182 9.20 -11.34 10.10
C GLU A 182 8.75 -12.13 8.86
N GLU A 183 8.44 -13.43 9.02
CA GLU A 183 8.04 -14.31 7.92
C GLU A 183 6.59 -14.03 7.47
N GLU A 184 5.70 -13.73 8.44
CA GLU A 184 4.32 -13.32 8.16
C GLU A 184 4.25 -11.93 7.51
N ILE A 185 5.10 -10.99 7.97
CA ILE A 185 5.24 -9.66 7.35
C ILE A 185 5.74 -9.78 5.91
N ARG A 186 6.69 -10.69 5.65
CA ARG A 186 7.22 -10.95 4.31
C ARG A 186 6.14 -11.49 3.37
N GLU A 187 5.37 -12.49 3.80
CA GLU A 187 4.27 -13.06 3.01
C GLU A 187 3.16 -12.03 2.73
N ARG A 188 2.79 -11.21 3.72
CA ARG A 188 1.80 -10.14 3.55
C ARG A 188 2.28 -9.08 2.55
N ARG A 189 3.57 -8.70 2.58
CA ARG A 189 4.17 -7.77 1.61
C ARG A 189 4.15 -8.34 0.18
N TRP A 190 4.50 -9.60 -0.01
CA TRP A 190 4.49 -10.23 -1.34
C TRP A 190 3.09 -10.39 -1.92
N LYS A 191 2.09 -10.70 -1.09
CA LYS A 191 0.69 -10.70 -1.50
C LYS A 191 0.20 -9.32 -1.93
N TRP A 192 0.56 -8.27 -1.20
CA TRP A 192 0.17 -6.88 -1.53
C TRP A 192 0.77 -6.42 -2.86
N ILE A 193 2.08 -6.66 -3.08
CA ILE A 193 2.76 -6.30 -4.34
C ILE A 193 2.09 -6.98 -5.55
N ARG A 194 1.71 -8.26 -5.41
CA ARG A 194 1.02 -9.00 -6.47
C ARG A 194 -0.38 -8.44 -6.77
N HIS A 195 -1.08 -7.93 -5.75
CA HIS A 195 -2.41 -7.32 -5.90
C HIS A 195 -2.33 -5.98 -6.65
N THR A 196 -1.42 -5.10 -6.25
CA THR A 196 -1.26 -3.77 -6.85
C THR A 196 -0.84 -3.81 -8.32
N LEU A 197 -0.01 -4.78 -8.71
CA LEU A 197 0.41 -4.96 -10.11
C LEU A 197 -0.66 -5.60 -11.01
N ARG A 198 -1.76 -6.12 -10.44
CA ARG A 198 -2.86 -6.78 -11.18
C ARG A 198 -4.02 -5.84 -11.53
N GLU A 199 -4.08 -4.65 -10.94
CA GLU A 199 -5.22 -3.71 -11.07
C GLU A 199 -4.93 -2.41 -11.86
N SER A 200 -4.23 -2.47 -13.00
CA SER A 200 -4.09 -1.30 -13.90
C SER A 200 -4.66 -1.50 -15.31
N SER A 201 -5.69 -2.34 -15.45
CA SER A 201 -6.32 -2.61 -16.76
C SER A 201 -7.70 -2.00 -16.92
N ASN A 202 -7.95 -0.76 -16.45
CA ASN A 202 -9.18 -0.02 -16.79
C ASN A 202 -9.01 1.49 -16.69
N CYS A 203 -8.34 2.11 -17.68
CA CYS A 203 -8.63 3.48 -18.10
C CYS A 203 -7.80 3.89 -19.32
N ILE A 204 -8.20 3.44 -20.52
CA ILE A 204 -7.94 4.22 -21.73
C ILE A 204 -9.22 4.24 -22.55
N THR A 205 -9.97 5.32 -22.42
CA THR A 205 -10.81 5.82 -23.51
C THR A 205 -10.24 7.17 -23.90
N ARG A 206 -9.87 7.25 -25.18
CA ARG A 206 -9.61 8.43 -26.03
C ARG A 206 -8.16 8.60 -26.49
#